data_AF-A0A2V0QST0-F1
#
_entry.id   AF-A0A2V0QST0-F1
#
_cell.length_a   1.000
_cell.length_b   1.000
_cell.length_c   1.000
_cell.angle_alpha   90.00
_cell.angle_beta   90.00
_cell.angle_gamma   90.00
#
_symmetry.space_group_name_H-M   'P 1'
#
loop_
_entity.id
_entity.type
_entity.pdbx_description
1 polymer ?
#
loop_
_entity_poly.entity_id
_entity_poly.type
_entity_poly.pdbx_seq_one_letter_code
_entity_poly.pdbx_strand_id
1 'polypeptide(L)'
;MRDDECAALSLPAANEGWVREVYLRGNGENWVFARSVAARDALQHGGLHMDELGTRSLGALLFSDPAFDRGPLQVCHYPQRWLPDADAVYGLWARRSQFSRGALSVLVAEVFLPALWNAIHNKDHA
;
A
#
# COMPACT_ATOMS: atom_id res chain seq x y z
N MET A 1 3.09 10.70 -8.76
CA MET A 1 3.39 9.37 -8.20
C MET A 1 4.85 9.00 -8.50
N ARG A 2 5.39 7.93 -7.93
CA ARG A 2 6.75 7.46 -8.28
C ARG A 2 6.74 6.76 -9.64
N ASP A 3 7.87 6.74 -10.35
CA ASP A 3 7.93 6.15 -11.69
C ASP A 3 7.64 4.65 -11.69
N ASP A 4 8.06 3.93 -10.64
CA ASP A 4 7.77 2.49 -10.51
C ASP A 4 6.26 2.23 -10.30
N GLU A 5 5.59 3.13 -9.57
CA GLU A 5 4.15 3.10 -9.34
C GLU A 5 3.39 3.39 -10.65
N CYS A 6 3.84 4.38 -11.42
CA CYS A 6 3.28 4.69 -12.72
C CYS A 6 3.42 3.50 -13.67
N ALA A 7 4.61 2.89 -13.74
CA ALA A 7 4.85 1.72 -14.56
C ALA A 7 3.98 0.53 -14.15
N ALA A 8 3.84 0.27 -12.85
CA ALA A 8 2.98 -0.80 -12.34
C ALA A 8 1.50 -0.58 -12.67
N LEU A 9 1.05 0.68 -12.72
CA LEU A 9 -0.32 1.05 -13.08
C LEU A 9 -0.53 1.24 -14.60
N SER A 10 0.48 0.99 -15.43
CA SER A 10 0.46 1.27 -16.88
C SER A 10 0.12 2.73 -17.22
N LEU A 11 0.63 3.67 -16.41
CA LEU A 11 0.46 5.11 -16.58
C LEU A 11 1.73 5.74 -17.18
N PRO A 12 1.61 6.89 -17.87
CA PRO A 12 2.77 7.70 -18.24
C PRO A 12 3.64 8.06 -17.02
N ALA A 13 4.94 8.23 -17.23
CA ALA A 13 5.84 8.70 -16.18
C ALA A 13 5.41 10.08 -15.67
N ALA A 14 5.76 10.39 -14.41
CA ALA A 14 5.39 11.64 -13.73
C ALA A 14 3.87 11.94 -13.68
N ASN A 15 3.01 10.92 -13.83
CA ASN A 15 1.56 11.11 -13.72
C ASN A 15 1.16 11.56 -12.30
N GLU A 16 0.28 12.57 -12.24
CA GLU A 16 -0.31 13.01 -10.98
C GLU A 16 -1.38 12.03 -10.53
N GLY A 17 -1.29 11.63 -9.26
CA GLY A 17 -2.23 10.69 -8.69
C GLY A 17 -2.41 10.92 -7.22
N TRP A 18 -3.42 10.25 -6.70
CA TRP A 18 -3.67 10.20 -5.28
C TRP A 18 -2.66 9.27 -4.63
N VAL A 19 -2.22 9.66 -3.44
CA VAL A 19 -1.25 8.92 -2.64
C VAL A 19 -1.77 8.93 -1.22
N ARG A 20 -1.81 7.74 -0.61
CA ARG A 20 -2.09 7.60 0.82
C ARG A 20 -1.06 6.72 1.47
N GLU A 21 -0.54 7.21 2.58
CA GLU A 21 0.43 6.53 3.42
C GLU A 21 -0.17 6.39 4.82
N VAL A 22 -0.15 5.17 5.35
CA VAL A 22 -0.73 4.85 6.65
C VAL A 22 0.14 3.83 7.37
N TYR A 23 0.05 3.85 8.70
CA TYR A 23 0.58 2.76 9.53
C TYR A 23 -0.55 1.84 9.97
N LEU A 24 -0.34 0.53 9.80
CA LEU A 24 -1.10 -0.47 10.52
C LEU A 24 -0.38 -0.74 11.83
N ARG A 25 -1.05 -0.40 12.93
CA ARG A 25 -0.49 -0.50 14.27
C ARG A 25 -0.95 -1.78 14.96
N GLY A 26 -0.03 -2.49 15.59
CA GLY A 26 -0.33 -3.60 16.48
C GLY A 26 0.37 -3.37 17.82
N ASN A 27 -0.33 -3.64 18.93
CA ASN A 27 0.15 -3.35 20.29
C ASN A 27 0.66 -1.90 20.49
N GLY A 28 0.10 -0.93 19.75
CA GLY A 28 0.53 0.46 19.81
C GLY A 28 1.78 0.79 18.97
N GLU A 29 2.45 -0.19 18.37
CA GLU A 29 3.64 0.00 17.53
C GLU A 29 3.31 -0.03 16.04
N ASN A 30 4.14 0.61 15.23
CA ASN A 30 4.02 0.57 13.77
C ASN A 30 4.51 -0.79 13.26
N TRP A 31 3.59 -1.62 12.76
CA TRP A 31 3.94 -2.95 12.25
C TRP A 31 4.08 -2.96 10.73
N VAL A 32 3.23 -2.20 10.05
CA VAL A 32 3.25 -2.11 8.58
C VAL A 32 3.13 -0.66 8.18
N PHE A 33 4.06 -0.20 7.33
CA PHE A 33 3.89 1.01 6.56
C PHE A 33 3.21 0.63 5.23
N ALA A 34 2.00 1.13 5.00
CA ALA A 34 1.26 0.87 3.79
C ALA A 34 1.16 2.13 2.94
N ARG A 35 1.45 2.00 1.65
CA ARG A 35 1.34 3.06 0.67
C ARG A 35 0.42 2.61 -0.45
N SER A 36 -0.58 3.42 -0.77
CA SER A 36 -1.54 3.15 -1.83
C SER A 36 -1.59 4.31 -2.81
N VAL A 37 -1.61 4.00 -4.09
CA VAL A 37 -1.56 5.00 -5.17
C VAL A 37 -2.50 4.65 -6.30
N ALA A 38 -3.09 5.67 -6.90
CA ALA A 38 -4.02 5.54 -8.02
C ALA A 38 -3.98 6.80 -8.89
N ALA A 39 -4.27 6.66 -10.18
CA ALA A 39 -4.40 7.82 -11.08
C ALA A 39 -5.54 8.75 -10.63
N ARG A 40 -5.32 10.07 -10.69
CA ARG A 40 -6.34 11.05 -10.30
C ARG A 40 -7.64 10.86 -11.07
N ASP A 41 -7.56 10.73 -12.39
CA ASP A 41 -8.71 10.60 -13.28
C ASP A 41 -9.51 9.32 -12.99
N ALA A 42 -8.81 8.24 -12.65
CA ALA A 42 -9.41 6.96 -12.32
C ALA A 42 -10.28 7.04 -11.05
N LEU A 43 -9.90 7.89 -10.09
CA LEU A 43 -10.66 8.08 -8.85
C LEU A 43 -11.88 8.97 -9.02
N GLN A 44 -11.76 10.03 -9.81
CA GLN A 44 -12.88 10.94 -10.10
C GLN A 44 -14.04 10.22 -10.80
N HIS A 45 -13.74 9.24 -11.66
CA HIS A 45 -14.75 8.50 -12.42
C HIS A 45 -15.07 7.13 -11.82
N GLY A 46 -14.20 6.60 -10.95
CA GLY A 46 -14.27 5.24 -10.44
C GLY A 46 -15.20 5.03 -9.26
N GLY A 47 -15.86 6.09 -8.75
CA GLY A 47 -16.82 6.00 -7.63
C GLY A 47 -16.21 5.53 -6.31
N LEU A 48 -14.88 5.68 -6.16
CA LEU A 48 -14.16 5.34 -4.94
C LEU A 48 -13.77 6.64 -4.24
N HIS A 49 -14.54 7.00 -3.22
CA HIS A 49 -14.28 8.17 -2.38
C HIS A 49 -13.10 7.89 -1.45
N MET A 50 -11.90 7.89 -2.04
CA MET A 50 -10.64 7.64 -1.34
C MET A 50 -10.33 8.69 -0.27
N ASP A 51 -10.84 9.91 -0.44
CA ASP A 51 -10.69 11.00 0.53
C ASP A 51 -11.57 10.78 1.78
N GLU A 52 -12.66 10.04 1.66
CA GLU A 52 -13.56 9.69 2.78
C GLU A 52 -13.08 8.47 3.57
N LEU A 53 -11.99 7.81 3.13
CA LEU A 53 -11.53 6.61 3.81
C LEU A 53 -11.02 6.90 5.22
N GLY A 54 -10.48 8.09 5.50
CA GLY A 54 -10.02 8.47 6.84
C GLY A 54 -9.13 7.40 7.49
N THR A 55 -9.61 6.80 8.59
CA THR A 55 -8.95 5.70 9.32
C THR A 55 -9.41 4.30 8.90
N ARG A 56 -10.36 4.18 7.96
CA ARG A 56 -10.83 2.90 7.44
C ARG A 56 -9.74 2.21 6.62
N SER A 57 -9.73 0.88 6.67
CA SER A 57 -8.81 0.05 5.90
C SER A 57 -9.18 0.06 4.42
N LEU A 58 -8.25 0.51 3.57
CA LEU A 58 -8.39 0.40 2.11
C LEU A 58 -8.42 -1.06 1.68
N GLY A 59 -7.54 -1.89 2.25
CA GLY A 59 -7.53 -3.32 1.98
C GLY A 59 -8.89 -3.96 2.24
N ALA A 60 -9.51 -3.68 3.40
CA ALA A 60 -10.83 -4.22 3.72
C ALA A 60 -11.87 -3.84 2.67
N LEU A 61 -11.87 -2.58 2.20
CA LEU A 61 -12.78 -2.14 1.14
C LEU A 61 -12.51 -2.90 -0.18
N LEU A 62 -11.26 -2.94 -0.62
CA LEU A 62 -10.84 -3.59 -1.86
C LEU A 62 -11.12 -5.10 -1.85
N PHE A 63 -10.99 -5.76 -0.70
CA PHE A 63 -11.26 -7.19 -0.55
C PHE A 63 -12.74 -7.52 -0.35
N SER A 64 -13.53 -6.57 0.16
CA SER A 64 -14.96 -6.77 0.42
C SER A 64 -15.85 -6.55 -0.81
N ASP A 65 -15.37 -5.76 -1.78
CA ASP A 65 -16.09 -5.49 -3.02
C ASP A 65 -15.64 -6.48 -4.11
N PRO A 66 -16.48 -7.46 -4.50
CA PRO A 66 -16.13 -8.48 -5.49
C PRO A 66 -15.93 -7.90 -6.89
N ALA A 67 -16.23 -6.62 -7.12
CA ALA A 67 -15.93 -5.94 -8.37
C ALA A 67 -14.44 -5.61 -8.55
N PHE A 68 -13.60 -5.77 -7.52
CA PHE A 68 -12.15 -5.63 -7.65
C PHE A 68 -11.49 -6.96 -8.01
N ASP A 69 -10.82 -6.94 -9.15
CA ASP A 69 -9.87 -7.98 -9.51
C ASP A 69 -8.51 -7.66 -8.87
N ARG A 70 -7.99 -8.64 -8.13
CA ARG A 70 -6.64 -8.56 -7.57
C ARG A 70 -5.64 -9.15 -8.55
N GLY A 71 -4.68 -8.33 -8.97
CA GLY A 71 -3.53 -8.76 -9.77
C GLY A 71 -2.51 -9.60 -8.96
N PRO A 72 -1.40 -10.02 -9.61
CA PRO A 72 -0.38 -10.83 -8.95
C PRO A 72 0.23 -10.15 -7.72
N LEU A 73 0.49 -10.95 -6.68
CA LEU A 73 1.26 -10.49 -5.53
C LEU A 73 2.75 -10.51 -5.86
N GLN A 74 3.39 -9.36 -5.71
CA GLN A 74 4.84 -9.21 -5.88
C GLN A 74 5.49 -9.05 -4.51
N VAL A 75 6.54 -9.82 -4.25
CA VAL A 75 7.38 -9.67 -3.05
C VAL A 75 8.65 -8.93 -3.45
N CYS A 76 9.04 -7.93 -2.68
CA CYS A 76 10.21 -7.10 -2.96
C CYS A 76 10.88 -6.60 -1.68
N HIS A 77 12.10 -6.08 -1.81
CA HIS A 77 12.68 -5.22 -0.79
C HIS A 77 12.29 -3.77 -1.08
N TYR A 78 11.79 -3.08 -0.06
CA TYR A 78 11.35 -1.70 -0.22
C TYR A 78 12.55 -0.74 -0.14
N PRO A 79 12.71 0.21 -1.08
CA PRO A 79 13.79 1.19 -1.01
C PRO A 79 13.70 2.04 0.26
N GLN A 80 14.79 2.07 1.03
CA GLN A 80 14.86 2.83 2.29
C GLN A 80 14.49 4.32 2.11
N ARG A 81 14.95 4.94 1.03
CA ARG A 81 14.67 6.35 0.67
C ARG A 81 13.18 6.68 0.46
N TRP A 82 12.33 5.66 0.41
CA TRP A 82 10.89 5.79 0.19
C TRP A 82 10.08 5.60 1.48
N LEU A 83 10.74 5.27 2.57
CA LEU A 83 10.15 5.17 3.90
C LEU A 83 10.20 6.54 4.61
N PRO A 84 9.29 6.79 5.55
CA PRO A 84 9.42 7.90 6.49
C PRO A 84 10.73 7.79 7.29
N ASP A 85 11.33 8.93 7.62
CA ASP A 85 12.66 8.97 8.27
C ASP A 85 12.74 8.13 9.56
N ALA A 86 11.66 8.11 10.34
CA ALA A 86 11.58 7.33 11.57
C ALA A 86 11.67 5.81 11.37
N ASP A 87 11.32 5.32 10.18
CA ASP A 87 11.27 3.90 9.82
C ASP A 87 12.25 3.55 8.69
N ALA A 88 13.17 4.47 8.33
CA ALA A 88 14.08 4.35 7.21
C ALA A 88 15.17 3.30 7.47
N VAL A 89 14.77 2.02 7.46
CA VAL A 89 15.63 0.85 7.63
C VAL A 89 15.88 0.19 6.27
N TYR A 90 17.10 -0.28 6.05
CA TYR A 90 17.48 -0.95 4.81
C TYR A 90 16.95 -2.38 4.75
N GLY A 91 16.59 -2.85 3.55
CA GLY A 91 16.32 -4.26 3.30
C GLY A 91 14.98 -4.77 3.85
N LEU A 92 14.05 -3.89 4.20
CA LEU A 92 12.73 -4.32 4.67
C LEU A 92 11.98 -5.08 3.57
N TRP A 93 11.40 -6.21 3.95
CA TRP A 93 10.48 -6.95 3.11
C TRP A 93 9.21 -6.15 2.89
N ALA A 94 8.73 -6.18 1.66
CA ALA A 94 7.47 -5.61 1.28
C ALA A 94 6.75 -6.53 0.30
N ARG A 95 5.45 -6.31 0.20
CA ARG A 95 4.63 -6.87 -0.87
C ARG A 95 3.86 -5.77 -1.55
N ARG A 96 3.56 -5.94 -2.84
CA ARG A 96 2.66 -5.05 -3.57
C ARG A 96 1.75 -5.81 -4.50
N SER A 97 0.56 -5.27 -4.72
CA SER A 97 -0.47 -5.85 -5.59
C SER A 97 -1.26 -4.71 -6.22
N GLN A 98 -1.58 -4.85 -7.50
CA GLN A 98 -2.55 -4.00 -8.17
C GLN A 98 -3.96 -4.55 -7.94
N PHE A 99 -4.92 -3.65 -7.74
CA PHE A 99 -6.35 -3.93 -7.69
C PHE A 99 -7.03 -3.10 -8.78
N SER A 100 -7.90 -3.72 -9.56
CA SER A 100 -8.57 -3.05 -10.68
C SER A 100 -10.06 -3.29 -10.68
N ARG A 101 -10.83 -2.27 -11.08
CA ARG A 101 -12.27 -2.34 -11.33
C ARG A 101 -12.61 -1.43 -12.50
N GLY A 102 -12.87 -2.00 -13.68
CA GLY A 102 -13.04 -1.22 -14.91
C GLY A 102 -11.80 -0.35 -15.20
N ALA A 103 -12.00 0.96 -15.37
CA ALA A 103 -10.91 1.91 -15.59
C ALA A 103 -10.14 2.29 -14.31
N LEU A 104 -10.64 1.90 -13.13
CA LEU A 104 -9.96 2.19 -11.88
C LEU A 104 -8.87 1.16 -11.61
N SER A 105 -7.66 1.65 -11.30
CA SER A 105 -6.54 0.84 -10.86
C SER A 105 -5.88 1.48 -9.64
N VAL A 106 -5.63 0.66 -8.62
CA VAL A 106 -5.01 1.05 -7.34
C VAL A 106 -3.85 0.09 -7.07
N LEU A 107 -2.65 0.63 -6.85
CA LEU A 107 -1.51 -0.15 -6.40
C LEU A 107 -1.42 -0.01 -4.88
N VAL A 108 -1.35 -1.13 -4.18
CA VAL A 108 -1.16 -1.19 -2.73
C VAL A 108 0.17 -1.85 -2.46
N ALA A 109 1.03 -1.16 -1.70
CA ALA A 109 2.29 -1.68 -1.18
C ALA A 109 2.25 -1.71 0.35
N GLU A 110 2.72 -2.79 0.95
CA GLU A 110 2.80 -3.01 2.38
C GLU A 110 4.23 -3.38 2.74
N VAL A 111 4.86 -2.58 3.59
CA VAL A 111 6.24 -2.77 4.07
C VAL A 111 6.19 -3.24 5.51
N PHE A 112 6.83 -4.38 5.79
CA PHE A 112 6.82 -5.02 7.10
C PHE A 112 7.96 -4.48 7.96
N LEU A 113 7.61 -3.73 9.02
CA LEU A 113 8.56 -3.02 9.87
C LEU A 113 9.17 -3.93 10.94
N PRO A 114 10.35 -3.58 11.50
CA PRO A 114 11.03 -4.40 12.51
C PRO A 114 10.18 -4.79 13.72
N ALA A 115 9.32 -3.88 14.20
CA ALA A 115 8.47 -4.13 15.37
C ALA A 115 7.52 -5.32 15.18
N LEU A 116 7.00 -5.54 13.96
CA LEU A 116 6.18 -6.71 13.65
C LEU A 116 6.97 -8.01 13.85
N TRP A 117 8.18 -8.06 13.31
CA TRP A 117 9.04 -9.24 13.41
C TRP A 117 9.42 -9.51 14.86
N ASN A 118 9.77 -8.49 15.63
CA ASN A 118 10.04 -8.63 17.06
C ASN A 118 8.82 -9.19 17.81
N ALA A 119 7.63 -8.67 17.52
CA ALA A 119 6.39 -9.13 18.15
C ALA A 119 6.03 -10.59 17.81
N ILE A 120 6.33 -11.04 16.59
CA ILE A 120 6.10 -12.45 16.18
C ILE A 120 7.09 -13.37 16.89
N HIS A 121 8.39 -13.07 16.88
CA HIS A 121 9.40 -13.91 17.55
C HIS A 121 9.18 -14.00 19.07
N ASN A 122 8.71 -12.92 19.70
CA ASN A 122 8.42 -12.93 21.13
C ASN A 122 7.20 -13.78 21.51
N LYS A 123 6.29 -14.08 20.56
CA LYS A 123 5.15 -14.98 20.81
C LYS A 123 5.53 -16.46 20.78
N ASP A 124 6.63 -16.82 20.12
CA ASP A 124 7.10 -18.21 20.04
C ASP A 124 7.77 -18.70 21.35
N HIS A 125 7.93 -17.80 22.33
CA HIS A 125 8.57 -18.07 23.63
C HIS A 125 7.64 -17.84 24.85
N ALA A 126 6.33 -17.68 24.63
CA ALA A 126 5.33 -17.44 25.68
C ALA A 126 4.37 -18.62 25.86
#